data_AF-A0A957YZ28-F1
#
_entry.id   AF-A0A957YZ28-F1
#
_cell.length_a   1.000
_cell.length_b   1.000
_cell.length_c   1.000
_cell.angle_alpha   90.00
_cell.angle_beta   90.00
_cell.angle_gamma   90.00
#
_symmetry.space_group_name_H-M   'P 1'
#
loop_
_entity.id
_entity.type
_entity.pdbx_description
1 polymer ?
#
loop_
_entity_poly.entity_id
_entity_poly.type
_entity_poly.pdbx_seq_one_letter_code
_entity_poly.pdbx_strand_id
1 'polypeptide(L)'
;IRAVWVGSESHPYAVKPTGTIVAEAIGATPATLAADWQFACKAGTEAMQAAIGFVGSGMADHVLAIGMDTAQGRPGDALEYTAGAGGAAYLFGPAEEALVKILRTLSYVSDTTDFWRRPTTHYPSHAERFSGDPGYFGHVIPAAQEMMA
;
A
#
# COMPACT_ATOMS: atom_id res chain seq x y z
N ILE A 1 5.33 1.42 19.22
CA ILE A 1 4.90 0.89 17.90
C ILE A 1 5.04 -0.62 17.94
N ARG A 2 3.98 -1.39 17.67
CA ARG A 2 3.95 -2.86 17.75
C ARG A 2 4.04 -3.54 16.38
N ALA A 3 3.77 -2.80 15.30
CA ALA A 3 3.95 -3.26 13.93
C ALA A 3 4.46 -2.13 13.02
N VAL A 4 5.35 -2.48 12.09
CA VAL A 4 5.86 -1.61 11.02
C VAL A 4 5.63 -2.33 9.69
N TRP A 5 4.69 -1.81 8.91
CA TRP A 5 4.23 -2.43 7.68
C TRP A 5 4.45 -1.50 6.49
N VAL A 6 5.06 -2.05 5.44
CA VAL A 6 5.41 -1.28 4.24
C VAL A 6 4.69 -1.88 3.04
N GLY A 7 3.74 -1.14 2.49
CA GLY A 7 3.13 -1.41 1.21
C GLY A 7 3.90 -0.75 0.08
N SER A 8 4.28 -1.54 -0.92
CA SER A 8 5.03 -1.08 -2.08
C SER A 8 5.01 -2.14 -3.18
N GLU A 9 5.12 -1.71 -4.43
CA GLU A 9 5.36 -2.56 -5.60
C GLU A 9 6.82 -2.53 -6.10
N SER A 10 7.68 -1.78 -5.41
CA SER A 10 9.08 -1.54 -5.74
C SER A 10 10.03 -1.85 -4.57
N HIS A 11 9.75 -2.91 -3.83
CA HIS A 11 10.62 -3.38 -2.74
C HIS A 11 12.08 -3.60 -3.20
N PRO A 12 13.07 -3.24 -2.37
CA PRO A 12 14.49 -3.37 -2.72
C PRO A 12 14.97 -4.83 -2.76
N TYR A 13 14.28 -5.73 -2.04
CA TYR A 13 14.64 -7.13 -1.96
C TYR A 13 13.42 -8.01 -2.18
N ALA A 14 13.62 -9.17 -2.82
CA ALA A 14 12.55 -10.14 -3.05
C ALA A 14 12.12 -10.91 -1.79
N VAL A 15 12.97 -10.96 -0.76
CA VAL A 15 12.74 -11.77 0.45
C VAL A 15 12.98 -10.99 1.74
N LYS A 16 14.05 -10.18 1.79
CA LYS A 16 14.36 -9.38 2.99
C LYS A 16 13.30 -8.27 3.16
N PRO A 17 12.50 -8.26 4.24
CA PRO A 17 11.40 -7.32 4.35
C PRO A 17 11.89 -5.88 4.56
N THR A 18 11.38 -4.97 3.76
CA THR A 18 11.52 -3.52 3.90
C THR A 18 11.07 -3.06 5.29
N GLY A 19 9.98 -3.61 5.82
CA GLY A 19 9.49 -3.31 7.16
C GLY A 19 10.53 -3.53 8.26
N THR A 20 11.40 -4.55 8.13
CA THR A 20 12.47 -4.78 9.11
C THR A 20 13.55 -3.70 9.06
N ILE A 21 13.87 -3.20 7.86
CA ILE A 21 14.86 -2.14 7.67
C ILE A 21 14.34 -0.85 8.30
N VAL A 22 13.07 -0.52 8.06
CA VAL A 22 12.44 0.67 8.64
C VAL A 22 12.32 0.54 10.16
N ALA A 23 11.88 -0.61 10.67
CA ALA A 23 11.73 -0.85 12.11
C ALA A 23 13.06 -0.67 12.85
N GLU A 24 14.16 -1.19 12.29
CA GLU A 24 15.50 -1.01 12.86
C GLU A 24 15.92 0.47 12.81
N ALA A 25 15.72 1.14 11.68
CA ALA A 25 16.10 2.54 11.49
C ALA A 25 15.40 3.50 12.47
N ILE A 26 14.18 3.19 12.89
CA ILE A 26 13.42 4.00 13.87
C ILE A 26 13.54 3.49 15.31
N GLY A 27 14.35 2.46 15.57
CA GLY A 27 14.53 1.89 16.91
C GLY A 27 13.29 1.16 17.47
N ALA A 28 12.41 0.64 16.61
CA ALA A 28 11.22 -0.12 17.01
C ALA A 28 11.51 -1.62 17.24
N THR A 29 12.70 -2.09 16.87
CA THR A 29 13.18 -3.46 17.10
C THR A 29 13.60 -3.67 18.56
N PRO A 30 13.73 -4.94 19.02
CA PRO A 30 13.51 -6.19 18.29
C PRO A 30 12.07 -6.71 18.39
N ALA A 31 11.30 -6.27 19.38
CA ALA A 31 9.97 -6.82 19.65
C ALA A 31 8.90 -6.10 18.84
N THR A 32 8.92 -6.19 17.51
CA THR A 32 7.93 -5.55 16.62
C THR A 32 7.58 -6.47 15.46
N LEU A 33 6.31 -6.50 15.06
CA LEU A 33 5.92 -7.15 13.80
C LEU A 33 6.40 -6.32 12.62
N ALA A 34 7.01 -6.95 11.63
CA ALA A 34 7.43 -6.30 10.41
C ALA A 34 6.97 -7.13 9.21
N ALA A 35 6.39 -6.47 8.21
CA ALA A 35 5.89 -7.13 7.01
C ALA A 35 5.84 -6.16 5.83
N ASP A 36 5.87 -6.77 4.65
CA ASP A 36 5.88 -6.12 3.35
C ASP A 36 4.59 -6.52 2.62
N TRP A 37 3.86 -5.53 2.11
CA TRP A 37 2.57 -5.71 1.45
C TRP A 37 2.72 -5.43 -0.05
N GLN A 38 2.12 -6.28 -0.87
CA GLN A 38 2.20 -6.18 -2.33
C GLN A 38 0.80 -6.21 -2.94
N PHE A 39 0.41 -5.10 -3.56
CA PHE A 39 -0.84 -4.94 -4.31
C PHE A 39 -0.75 -3.68 -5.19
N ALA A 40 0.27 -3.62 -6.07
CA ALA A 40 0.53 -2.42 -6.88
C ALA A 40 0.49 -1.13 -6.01
N CYS A 41 -0.03 -0.03 -6.56
CA CYS A 41 -0.29 1.22 -5.85
C CYS A 41 -1.24 1.11 -4.64
N LYS A 42 -2.00 0.00 -4.48
CA LYS A 42 -2.93 -0.22 -3.37
C LYS A 42 -2.26 -0.80 -2.13
N ALA A 43 -1.02 -1.29 -2.24
CA ALA A 43 -0.33 -1.98 -1.16
C ALA A 43 -0.30 -1.20 0.18
N GLY A 44 -0.09 0.13 0.11
CA GLY A 44 -0.08 0.98 1.29
C GLY A 44 -1.44 1.04 2.01
N THR A 45 -2.56 1.04 1.28
CA THR A 45 -3.89 1.07 1.89
C THR A 45 -4.31 -0.28 2.44
N GLU A 46 -3.79 -1.39 1.92
CA GLU A 46 -3.93 -2.71 2.55
C GLU A 46 -3.21 -2.77 3.91
N ALA A 47 -2.00 -2.22 3.99
CA ALA A 47 -1.29 -2.06 5.26
C ALA A 47 -2.10 -1.20 6.26
N MET A 48 -2.79 -0.16 5.77
CA MET A 48 -3.70 0.64 6.59
C MET A 48 -4.92 -0.17 7.07
N GLN A 49 -5.55 -0.99 6.23
CA GLN A 49 -6.67 -1.85 6.64
C GLN A 49 -6.26 -2.79 7.77
N ALA A 50 -5.10 -3.43 7.62
CA ALA A 50 -4.54 -4.28 8.65
C ALA A 50 -4.29 -3.47 9.94
N ALA A 51 -3.77 -2.25 9.84
CA ALA A 51 -3.47 -1.41 11.01
C ALA A 51 -4.74 -1.02 11.77
N ILE A 52 -5.83 -0.69 11.07
CA ILE A 52 -7.14 -0.43 11.65
C ILE A 52 -7.62 -1.64 12.45
N GLY A 53 -7.56 -2.84 11.87
CA GLY A 53 -7.97 -4.07 12.56
C GLY A 53 -7.07 -4.39 13.76
N PHE A 54 -5.76 -4.19 13.64
CA PHE A 54 -4.79 -4.55 14.67
C PHE A 54 -4.88 -3.62 15.89
N VAL A 55 -5.07 -2.31 15.67
CA VAL A 55 -5.32 -1.35 16.74
C VAL A 55 -6.73 -1.51 17.30
N GLY A 56 -7.75 -1.59 16.44
CA GLY A 56 -9.15 -1.69 16.85
C GLY A 56 -9.51 -2.97 17.61
N SER A 57 -8.74 -4.04 17.44
CA SER A 57 -8.86 -5.28 18.22
C SER A 57 -8.12 -5.26 19.56
N GLY A 58 -7.34 -4.21 19.84
CA GLY A 58 -6.50 -4.12 21.04
C GLY A 58 -5.23 -4.98 21.00
N MET A 59 -4.87 -5.55 19.83
CA MET A 59 -3.63 -6.33 19.67
C MET A 59 -2.38 -5.44 19.69
N ALA A 60 -2.53 -4.15 19.41
CA ALA A 60 -1.47 -3.17 19.46
C ALA A 60 -2.00 -1.78 19.81
N ASP A 61 -1.26 -1.05 20.66
CA ASP A 61 -1.56 0.36 20.90
C ASP A 61 -1.28 1.20 19.65
N HIS A 62 -0.20 0.88 18.92
CA HIS A 62 0.22 1.68 17.77
C HIS A 62 0.82 0.84 16.65
N VAL A 63 0.47 1.18 15.40
CA VAL A 63 0.97 0.56 14.17
C VAL A 63 1.43 1.63 13.18
N LEU A 64 2.62 1.45 12.60
CA LEU A 64 3.11 2.30 11.52
C LEU A 64 2.82 1.61 10.17
N ALA A 65 1.92 2.18 9.39
CA ALA A 65 1.62 1.72 8.03
C ALA A 65 2.19 2.71 7.02
N ILE A 66 2.93 2.20 6.04
CA ILE A 66 3.70 3.01 5.07
C ILE A 66 3.29 2.60 3.67
N GLY A 67 3.03 3.56 2.80
CA GLY A 67 2.97 3.37 1.35
C GLY A 67 4.13 4.12 0.72
N MET A 68 5.00 3.45 -0.03
CA MET A 68 6.16 4.10 -0.67
C MET A 68 6.54 3.42 -1.96
N ASP A 69 6.85 4.15 -3.02
CA ASP A 69 7.21 3.52 -4.28
C ASP A 69 8.12 4.38 -5.16
N THR A 70 8.80 3.70 -6.07
CA THR A 70 9.40 4.26 -7.26
C THR A 70 8.64 3.73 -8.48
N ALA A 71 7.77 4.55 -9.07
CA ALA A 71 7.07 4.26 -10.31
C ALA A 71 8.05 4.31 -11.49
N GLN A 72 8.09 3.22 -12.25
CA GLN A 72 9.07 2.99 -13.32
C GLN A 72 8.34 2.88 -14.67
N GLY A 73 8.87 3.54 -15.69
CA GLY A 73 8.39 3.46 -17.07
C GLY A 73 9.55 3.12 -18.02
N ARG A 74 9.28 2.32 -19.06
CA ARG A 74 10.29 2.00 -20.08
C ARG A 74 10.57 3.25 -20.93
N PRO A 75 11.81 3.51 -21.37
CA PRO A 75 12.07 4.61 -22.29
C PRO A 75 11.20 4.54 -23.55
N GLY A 76 10.54 5.65 -23.89
CA GLY A 76 9.61 5.77 -25.01
C GLY A 76 8.20 5.21 -24.75
N ASP A 77 7.93 4.72 -23.53
CA ASP A 77 6.62 4.21 -23.12
C ASP A 77 5.73 5.34 -22.55
N ALA A 78 4.41 5.18 -22.61
CA ALA A 78 3.48 6.16 -22.04
C ALA A 78 3.71 6.40 -20.54
N LEU A 79 4.12 5.36 -19.80
CA LEU A 79 4.41 5.44 -18.37
C LEU A 79 5.65 6.29 -18.04
N GLU A 80 6.55 6.52 -18.99
CA GLU A 80 7.76 7.33 -18.78
C GLU A 80 7.40 8.76 -18.32
N TYR A 81 6.34 9.33 -18.91
CA TYR A 81 5.85 10.67 -18.56
C TYR A 81 5.15 10.74 -17.20
N THR A 82 4.85 9.59 -16.61
CA THR A 82 4.20 9.47 -15.30
C THR A 82 5.11 8.84 -14.24
N ALA A 83 6.38 8.60 -14.56
CA ALA A 83 7.35 8.03 -13.62
C ALA A 83 7.62 9.01 -12.45
N GLY A 84 7.96 8.47 -11.29
CA GLY A 84 8.17 9.27 -10.08
C GLY A 84 8.50 8.42 -8.86
N ALA A 85 8.81 9.06 -7.75
CA ALA A 85 9.06 8.37 -6.49
C ALA A 85 8.51 9.17 -5.31
N GLY A 86 8.00 8.47 -4.30
CA GLY A 86 7.45 9.12 -3.11
C GLY A 86 6.84 8.12 -2.14
N GLY A 87 6.32 8.63 -1.03
CA GLY A 87 5.63 7.80 -0.05
C GLY A 87 5.06 8.61 1.11
N ALA A 88 4.27 7.94 1.92
CA ALA A 88 3.67 8.45 3.14
C ALA A 88 3.68 7.37 4.22
N ALA A 89 3.87 7.80 5.47
CA ALA A 89 3.81 6.94 6.65
C ALA A 89 2.75 7.48 7.61
N TYR A 90 1.85 6.60 8.05
CA TYR A 90 0.77 6.93 8.95
C TYR A 90 0.89 6.09 10.22
N LEU A 91 0.84 6.78 11.37
CA LEU A 91 0.80 6.14 12.67
C LEU A 91 -0.66 5.96 13.09
N PHE A 92 -1.10 4.71 13.20
CA PHE A 92 -2.41 4.33 13.70
C PHE A 92 -2.30 4.11 15.21
N GLY A 93 -3.29 4.59 15.96
CA GLY A 93 -3.39 4.47 17.40
C GLY A 93 -4.85 4.60 17.87
N PRO A 94 -5.09 4.61 19.19
CA PRO A 94 -6.44 4.65 19.74
C PRO A 94 -7.19 5.92 19.30
N ALA A 95 -8.49 5.81 19.07
CA ALA A 95 -9.28 6.89 18.48
C ALA A 95 -9.33 8.13 19.38
N GLU A 96 -9.21 7.95 20.69
CA GLU A 96 -9.17 9.00 21.71
C GLU A 96 -7.88 9.84 21.68
N GLU A 97 -6.78 9.30 21.15
CA GLU A 97 -5.48 9.98 21.01
C GLU A 97 -5.23 10.47 19.57
N ALA A 98 -6.07 10.05 18.61
CA ALA A 98 -5.87 10.30 17.20
C ALA A 98 -6.25 11.72 16.75
N LEU A 99 -5.43 12.32 15.88
CA LEU A 99 -5.74 13.61 15.24
C LEU A 99 -6.97 13.54 14.33
N VAL A 100 -7.18 12.40 13.68
CA VAL A 100 -8.32 12.12 12.80
C VAL A 100 -8.83 10.72 13.06
N LYS A 101 -10.15 10.53 13.00
CA LYS A 101 -10.79 9.23 13.19
C LYS A 101 -11.21 8.65 11.86
N ILE A 102 -10.96 7.36 11.67
CA ILE A 102 -11.49 6.61 10.54
C ILE A 102 -12.88 6.13 10.92
N LEU A 103 -13.90 6.67 10.25
CA LEU A 103 -15.31 6.36 10.54
C LEU A 103 -15.81 5.16 9.74
N ARG A 104 -15.36 5.03 8.50
CA ARG A 104 -15.75 3.97 7.57
C ARG A 104 -14.61 3.73 6.59
N THR A 105 -14.48 2.49 6.15
CA THR A 105 -13.56 2.05 5.09
C THR A 105 -14.24 0.96 4.29
N LEU A 106 -13.90 0.86 3.01
CA LEU A 106 -14.40 -0.15 2.09
C LEU A 106 -13.26 -0.54 1.15
N SER A 107 -13.02 -1.83 1.03
CA SER A 107 -12.03 -2.38 0.09
C SER A 107 -12.77 -3.04 -1.06
N TYR A 108 -12.51 -2.60 -2.29
CA TYR A 108 -13.10 -3.14 -3.51
C TYR A 108 -11.98 -3.73 -4.38
N VAL A 109 -12.08 -5.01 -4.72
CA VAL A 109 -11.02 -5.76 -5.42
C VAL A 109 -11.61 -6.76 -6.40
N SER A 110 -10.88 -6.99 -7.49
CA SER A 110 -11.12 -8.11 -8.40
C SER A 110 -9.80 -8.59 -9.00
N ASP A 111 -9.82 -9.78 -9.60
CA ASP A 111 -8.70 -10.27 -10.42
C ASP A 111 -8.75 -9.61 -11.80
N THR A 112 -8.17 -8.41 -11.90
CA THR A 112 -8.08 -7.63 -13.13
C THR A 112 -6.62 -7.47 -13.52
N THR A 113 -6.21 -8.08 -14.63
CA THR A 113 -4.83 -8.00 -15.13
C THR A 113 -4.64 -6.76 -16.02
N ASP A 114 -4.68 -5.58 -15.42
CA ASP A 114 -4.51 -4.31 -16.11
C ASP A 114 -3.10 -3.72 -15.99
N PHE A 115 -2.42 -3.96 -14.87
CA PHE A 115 -1.03 -3.54 -14.62
C PHE A 115 -0.29 -4.60 -13.79
N TRP A 116 0.90 -5.00 -14.24
CA TRP A 116 1.67 -6.03 -13.55
C TRP A 116 3.17 -5.95 -13.86
N ARG A 117 3.99 -6.52 -12.98
CA ARG A 117 5.43 -6.69 -13.21
C ARG A 117 5.86 -8.09 -12.81
N ARG A 118 6.42 -8.83 -13.77
CA ARG A 118 6.97 -10.16 -13.47
C ARG A 118 8.23 -10.03 -12.60
N PRO A 119 8.53 -11.05 -11.76
CA PRO A 119 9.82 -11.13 -11.09
C PRO A 119 10.97 -10.91 -12.08
N THR A 120 12.06 -10.29 -11.60
CA THR A 120 13.28 -9.92 -12.33
C THR A 120 13.13 -8.94 -13.49
N THR A 121 11.91 -8.60 -13.91
CA THR A 121 11.68 -7.59 -14.95
C THR A 121 11.79 -6.19 -14.34
N HIS A 122 12.54 -5.31 -15.01
CA HIS A 122 12.77 -3.96 -14.52
C HIS A 122 11.53 -3.06 -14.70
N TYR A 123 10.90 -3.08 -15.88
CA TYR A 123 9.73 -2.26 -16.18
C TYR A 123 8.43 -3.07 -16.07
N PRO A 124 7.32 -2.44 -15.62
CA PRO A 124 6.01 -3.08 -15.62
C PRO A 124 5.47 -3.29 -17.05
N SER A 125 4.37 -4.03 -17.13
CA SER A 125 3.49 -4.14 -18.28
C SER A 125 2.12 -3.60 -17.91
N HIS A 126 1.43 -2.99 -18.87
CA HIS A 126 0.10 -2.42 -18.70
C HIS A 126 -0.78 -2.75 -19.90
N ALA A 127 -2.09 -2.76 -19.69
CA ALA A 127 -3.10 -3.00 -20.71
C ALA A 127 -3.63 -1.70 -21.34
N GLU A 128 -2.85 -0.62 -21.26
CA GLU A 128 -3.14 0.69 -21.85
C GLU A 128 -4.50 1.25 -21.40
N ARG A 129 -5.42 1.51 -22.34
CA ARG A 129 -6.75 2.04 -22.06
C ARG A 129 -7.56 1.14 -21.10
N PHE A 130 -7.28 -0.16 -21.09
CA PHE A 130 -7.95 -1.12 -20.20
C PHE A 130 -7.65 -0.83 -18.72
N SER A 131 -6.46 -0.29 -18.40
CA SER A 131 -6.11 0.14 -17.04
C SER A 131 -6.95 1.33 -16.58
N GLY A 132 -7.48 2.13 -17.50
CA GLY A 132 -8.49 3.14 -17.19
C GLY A 132 -9.87 2.52 -17.06
N ASP A 133 -10.41 1.99 -18.15
CA ASP A 133 -11.73 1.38 -18.24
C ASP A 133 -11.61 0.00 -18.92
N PRO A 134 -11.95 -1.12 -18.24
CA PRO A 134 -12.67 -1.23 -16.97
C PRO A 134 -11.80 -1.29 -15.70
N GLY A 135 -10.47 -1.19 -15.79
CA GLY A 135 -9.55 -1.30 -14.64
C GLY A 135 -9.84 -0.30 -13.52
N TYR A 136 -9.28 0.90 -13.58
CA TYR A 136 -9.43 1.90 -12.53
C TYR A 136 -10.89 2.32 -12.31
N PHE A 137 -11.60 2.75 -13.36
CA PHE A 137 -12.96 3.28 -13.24
C PHE A 137 -13.99 2.24 -12.83
N GLY A 138 -13.81 0.98 -13.24
CA GLY A 138 -14.65 -0.13 -12.80
C GLY A 138 -14.48 -0.49 -11.32
N HIS A 139 -13.41 -0.04 -10.66
CA HIS A 139 -13.23 -0.24 -9.22
C HIS A 139 -13.60 1.00 -8.40
N VAL A 140 -13.13 2.19 -8.78
CA VAL A 140 -13.32 3.39 -7.93
C VAL A 140 -14.76 3.89 -7.92
N ILE A 141 -15.49 3.77 -9.03
CA ILE A 141 -16.88 4.24 -9.11
C ILE A 141 -17.82 3.36 -8.26
N PRO A 142 -17.84 2.01 -8.40
CA PRO A 142 -18.67 1.17 -7.55
C PRO A 142 -18.27 1.25 -6.07
N ALA A 143 -16.97 1.30 -5.76
CA ALA A 143 -16.50 1.46 -4.39
C ALA A 143 -17.03 2.76 -3.74
N ALA A 144 -17.02 3.87 -4.49
CA ALA A 144 -17.55 5.14 -4.01
C ALA A 144 -19.08 5.09 -3.82
N GLN A 145 -19.81 4.46 -4.73
CA GLN A 145 -21.26 4.27 -4.61
C GLN A 145 -21.62 3.43 -3.38
N GLU A 146 -20.92 2.33 -3.14
CA GLU A 146 -21.14 1.45 -1.99
C GLU A 146 -20.75 2.12 -0.66
N MET A 147 -19.73 2.99 -0.66
CA MET A 147 -19.35 3.78 0.52
C MET A 147 -20.43 4.80 0.93
N MET A 148 -21.17 5.35 -0.04
CA MET A 148 -22.22 6.36 0.19
C MET A 148 -23.60 5.77 0.49
N ALA A 149 -23.81 4.49 0.17
CA ALA A 149 -25.00 3.74 0.54
C ALA A 149 -24.99 3.38 2.05
#